data_AF-A0AAN7AIL0-F1
#
_entry.id   AF-A0AAN7AIL0-F1
#
_cell.length_a   1.000
_cell.length_b   1.000
_cell.length_c   1.000
_cell.angle_alpha   90.00
_cell.angle_beta   90.00
_cell.angle_gamma   90.00
#
_symmetry.space_group_name_H-M   'P 1'
#
loop_
_entity.id
_entity.type
_entity.pdbx_description
1 polymer ?
#
loop_
_entity_poly.entity_id
_entity_poly.type
_entity_poly.pdbx_seq_one_letter_code
_entity_poly.pdbx_strand_id
1 'polypeptide(L)'
;MKLTPIKVRGKGGPSKVWQPPNPANINKKRKAPEDTDHDNGEDRGTHDGSSKIPKAGSSRRELERRLTTLEMLPVELLENIVTMSENPHLLRASLWIGSLFTHRSAMQELLIGAFAPTWDRWHSLNRDEIWDIEIRRVAEHRLPQEDDAGGNPEFQSGILACEWVTIDHLLSAQKVWYRRSRKQRFTIKNPWGWWLVRKHAENGKEEDDHNLRPVEDPTAVFEQDWNALVKEFEDPRTAWDGEKLQFSPNPRRGGYLELHPRTRVPDHLLKGPWSPKKVEYLFWLIRGGAQILDSHHWEYTKQGYESILSLTDEELFEQYHDPDPAPLPFPGKSSKDKDQEGAPPRPQREPPTAEQLQKILIFLFHKLGVFYNHWPMHLLQEKHEDAITRSNGPHDVLGIAINMLGESLMARINAQELAQATRRAYLTTQNMRIRPLDPLYSPGLQSNRRSSKP
;
A
#
# COMPACT_ATOMS: atom_id res chain seq x y z
N MET A 1 -48.62 27.83 9.68
CA MET A 1 -48.12 26.70 8.87
C MET A 1 -48.56 25.41 9.55
N LYS A 2 -49.28 24.53 8.85
CA LYS A 2 -49.77 23.25 9.41
C LYS A 2 -48.65 22.23 9.37
N LEU A 3 -48.11 21.86 10.53
CA LEU A 3 -47.09 20.83 10.67
C LEU A 3 -47.74 19.44 10.52
N THR A 4 -47.18 18.62 9.64
CA THR A 4 -47.58 17.23 9.42
C THR A 4 -47.18 16.38 10.64
N PRO A 5 -48.08 15.54 11.20
CA PRO A 5 -47.75 14.70 12.33
C PRO A 5 -46.85 13.53 11.90
N ILE A 6 -45.72 13.37 12.58
CA ILE A 6 -44.83 12.21 12.43
C ILE A 6 -45.47 11.02 13.14
N LYS A 7 -45.82 9.99 12.36
CA LYS A 7 -46.44 8.75 12.84
C LYS A 7 -45.35 7.85 13.43
N VAL A 8 -45.18 7.87 14.75
CA VAL A 8 -44.25 6.96 15.46
C VAL A 8 -44.82 5.54 15.39
N ARG A 9 -44.08 4.63 14.75
CA ARG A 9 -44.45 3.22 14.55
C ARG A 9 -44.47 2.50 15.91
N GLY A 10 -45.55 1.77 16.15
CA GLY A 10 -45.97 1.29 17.46
C GLY A 10 -44.99 0.39 18.22
N LYS A 11 -45.14 0.47 19.55
CA LYS A 11 -44.62 -0.40 20.61
C LYS A 11 -44.49 -1.86 20.15
N GLY A 12 -43.24 -2.32 20.08
CA GLY A 12 -42.92 -3.74 20.06
C GLY A 12 -43.48 -4.42 21.31
N GLY A 13 -43.93 -5.66 21.14
CA GLY A 13 -44.38 -6.52 22.24
C GLY A 13 -43.30 -6.72 23.31
N PRO A 14 -43.67 -7.35 24.44
CA PRO A 14 -42.80 -7.48 25.61
C PRO A 14 -41.44 -8.04 25.21
N SER A 15 -40.41 -7.24 25.45
CA SER A 15 -39.00 -7.62 25.38
C SER A 15 -38.83 -8.98 26.06
N LYS A 16 -38.42 -10.01 25.29
CA LYS A 16 -37.93 -11.24 25.88
C LYS A 16 -36.69 -10.85 26.68
N VAL A 17 -36.82 -10.89 28.00
CA VAL A 17 -35.71 -10.72 28.93
C VAL A 17 -34.61 -11.67 28.50
N TRP A 18 -33.50 -11.10 28.06
CA TRP A 18 -32.32 -11.86 27.68
C TRP A 18 -31.87 -12.67 28.91
N GLN A 19 -31.94 -13.99 28.81
CA GLN A 19 -31.37 -14.88 29.80
C GLN A 19 -29.98 -15.29 29.31
N PRO A 20 -28.91 -15.09 30.11
CA PRO A 20 -27.60 -15.59 29.76
C PRO A 20 -27.63 -17.12 29.59
N PRO A 21 -26.86 -17.68 28.63
CA PRO A 21 -26.85 -19.11 28.39
C PRO A 21 -26.41 -19.86 29.65
N ASN A 22 -27.26 -20.82 30.06
CA ASN A 22 -27.03 -21.64 31.24
C ASN A 22 -25.70 -22.44 31.10
N PRO A 23 -24.70 -22.20 31.95
CA PRO A 23 -23.37 -22.82 31.84
C PRO A 23 -23.41 -24.36 32.00
N ALA A 24 -24.49 -24.93 32.54
CA ALA A 24 -24.65 -26.38 32.70
C ALA A 24 -24.77 -27.15 31.36
N ASN A 25 -25.11 -26.49 30.25
CA ASN A 25 -25.29 -27.16 28.96
C ASN A 25 -24.07 -27.14 28.03
N ILE A 26 -23.02 -26.37 28.36
CA ILE A 26 -21.83 -26.26 27.52
C ILE A 26 -20.93 -27.50 27.64
N ASN A 27 -20.98 -28.22 28.78
CA ASN A 27 -20.11 -29.38 29.03
C ASN A 27 -20.66 -30.73 28.53
N LYS A 28 -21.86 -30.79 27.93
CA LYS A 28 -22.44 -32.06 27.43
C LYS A 28 -22.08 -32.42 25.99
N LYS A 29 -21.37 -31.56 25.24
CA LYS A 29 -21.08 -31.76 23.81
C LYS A 29 -19.65 -32.17 23.46
N ARG A 30 -18.80 -32.49 24.45
CA ARG A 30 -17.42 -32.96 24.23
C ARG A 30 -17.11 -34.25 24.99
N LYS A 31 -17.88 -35.31 24.77
CA LYS A 31 -17.39 -36.67 25.01
C LYS A 31 -17.19 -37.34 23.66
N ALA A 32 -15.92 -37.40 23.24
CA ALA A 32 -15.46 -38.32 22.21
C ALA A 32 -15.70 -39.76 22.71
N PRO A 33 -16.11 -40.71 21.85
CA PRO A 33 -16.13 -42.11 22.22
C PRO A 33 -14.69 -42.63 22.26
N GLU A 34 -14.30 -43.19 23.42
CA GLU A 34 -13.12 -44.03 23.55
C GLU A 34 -13.38 -45.36 22.84
N ASP A 35 -12.48 -45.70 21.92
CA ASP A 35 -12.37 -47.02 21.32
C ASP A 35 -12.18 -48.07 22.40
N THR A 36 -13.17 -48.94 22.55
CA THR A 36 -13.03 -50.19 23.31
C THR A 36 -13.28 -51.33 22.32
N ASP A 37 -12.18 -51.90 21.84
CA ASP A 37 -12.16 -53.18 21.15
C ASP A 37 -12.63 -54.27 22.13
N HIS A 38 -13.84 -54.81 21.93
CA HIS A 38 -14.16 -56.15 22.39
C HIS A 38 -15.01 -56.91 21.37
N ASP A 39 -14.45 -58.06 21.07
CA ASP A 39 -14.82 -59.14 20.18
C ASP A 39 -16.05 -59.95 20.68
N ASN A 40 -16.66 -60.64 19.71
CA ASN A 40 -17.64 -61.73 19.78
C ASN A 40 -19.13 -61.41 20.05
N GLY A 41 -19.96 -61.93 19.13
CA GLY A 41 -21.31 -62.35 19.45
C GLY A 41 -22.30 -62.17 18.31
N GLU A 42 -22.48 -63.22 17.52
CA GLU A 42 -23.64 -63.40 16.65
C GLU A 42 -24.94 -63.13 17.43
N ASP A 43 -25.77 -62.18 16.97
CA ASP A 43 -27.22 -62.34 17.12
C ASP A 43 -28.02 -61.59 16.05
N ARG A 44 -29.00 -62.32 15.53
CA ARG A 44 -29.95 -61.91 14.51
C ARG A 44 -31.03 -61.05 15.16
N GLY A 45 -30.94 -59.73 14.99
CA GLY A 45 -31.96 -58.79 15.43
C GLY A 45 -32.32 -57.79 14.33
N THR A 46 -33.35 -58.10 13.55
CA THR A 46 -34.08 -57.15 12.70
C THR A 46 -34.62 -56.00 13.53
N HIS A 47 -33.92 -54.86 13.55
CA HIS A 47 -34.48 -53.58 13.99
C HIS A 47 -34.39 -52.56 12.86
N ASP A 48 -35.55 -52.31 12.27
CA ASP A 48 -35.90 -51.23 11.36
C ASP A 48 -35.73 -49.87 12.08
N GLY A 49 -34.48 -49.44 12.17
CA GLY A 49 -34.08 -48.15 12.70
C GLY A 49 -33.76 -47.21 11.55
N SER A 50 -34.81 -46.64 10.93
CA SER A 50 -34.68 -45.57 9.93
C SER A 50 -33.84 -44.40 10.47
N SER A 51 -32.53 -44.47 10.24
CA SER A 51 -31.60 -43.38 10.44
C SER A 51 -31.97 -42.29 9.44
N LYS A 52 -32.75 -41.32 9.93
CA LYS A 52 -33.07 -40.10 9.19
C LYS A 52 -31.77 -39.35 8.95
N ILE A 53 -31.12 -39.64 7.83
CA ILE A 53 -30.07 -38.83 7.24
C ILE A 53 -30.64 -37.41 7.15
N PRO A 54 -30.04 -36.41 7.84
CA PRO A 54 -30.53 -35.05 7.76
C PRO A 54 -30.42 -34.60 6.29
N LYS A 55 -31.56 -34.39 5.65
CA LYS A 55 -31.66 -33.94 4.26
C LYS A 55 -30.91 -32.61 4.14
N ALA A 56 -29.75 -32.63 3.49
CA ALA A 56 -28.89 -31.48 3.18
C ALA A 56 -29.55 -30.37 2.31
N GLY A 57 -30.83 -30.51 1.96
CA GLY A 57 -31.58 -29.56 1.13
C GLY A 57 -32.18 -28.35 1.87
N SER A 58 -32.19 -28.32 3.21
CA SER A 58 -32.77 -27.18 3.96
C SER A 58 -31.84 -25.97 4.02
N SER A 59 -30.52 -26.18 3.97
CA SER A 59 -29.52 -25.12 4.13
C SER A 59 -29.53 -24.12 2.97
N ARG A 60 -29.60 -24.61 1.72
CA ARG A 60 -29.52 -23.76 0.52
C ARG A 60 -30.69 -22.79 0.40
N ARG A 61 -31.91 -23.25 0.66
CA ARG A 61 -33.11 -22.39 0.64
C ARG A 61 -33.16 -21.40 1.80
N GLU A 62 -32.55 -21.72 2.93
CA GLU A 62 -32.46 -20.78 4.05
C GLU A 62 -31.38 -19.72 3.82
N LEU A 63 -30.29 -20.08 3.14
CA LEU A 63 -29.28 -19.14 2.67
C LEU A 63 -29.88 -18.17 1.64
N GLU A 64 -30.59 -18.69 0.63
CA GLU A 64 -31.28 -17.88 -0.40
C GLU A 64 -32.30 -16.89 0.18
N ARG A 65 -32.91 -17.19 1.33
CA ARG A 65 -33.85 -16.28 2.01
C ARG A 65 -33.18 -15.13 2.76
N ARG A 66 -31.86 -15.19 2.97
CA ARG A 66 -31.09 -14.16 3.69
C ARG A 66 -30.27 -13.27 2.78
N LEU A 67 -30.13 -13.65 1.50
CA LEU A 67 -29.40 -12.85 0.53
C LEU A 67 -30.23 -11.64 0.10
N THR A 68 -29.57 -10.48 0.05
CA THR A 68 -30.12 -9.25 -0.49
C THR A 68 -30.30 -9.38 -2.00
N THR A 69 -31.14 -8.51 -2.60
CA THR A 69 -31.35 -8.50 -4.07
C THR A 69 -30.04 -8.32 -4.84
N LEU A 70 -29.06 -7.61 -4.27
CA LEU A 70 -27.73 -7.45 -4.85
C LEU A 70 -26.97 -8.79 -4.85
N GLU A 71 -26.99 -9.52 -3.73
CA GLU A 71 -26.32 -10.83 -3.62
C GLU A 71 -26.99 -11.94 -4.44
N MET A 72 -28.20 -11.72 -4.96
CA MET A 72 -28.85 -12.66 -5.88
C MET A 72 -28.40 -12.48 -7.33
N LEU A 73 -27.61 -11.45 -7.64
CA LEU A 73 -27.13 -11.21 -9.00
C LEU A 73 -26.07 -12.24 -9.41
N PRO A 74 -26.00 -12.58 -10.71
CA PRO A 74 -24.87 -13.30 -11.28
C PRO A 74 -23.53 -12.62 -10.95
N VAL A 75 -22.48 -13.42 -10.78
CA VAL A 75 -21.15 -12.95 -10.37
C VAL A 75 -20.60 -11.91 -11.36
N GLU A 76 -20.90 -12.06 -12.65
CA GLU A 76 -20.45 -11.16 -13.71
C GLU A 76 -21.08 -9.76 -13.57
N LEU A 77 -22.34 -9.70 -13.14
CA LEU A 77 -23.00 -8.42 -12.87
C LEU A 77 -22.46 -7.78 -11.60
N LEU A 78 -22.13 -8.57 -10.59
CA LEU A 78 -21.50 -8.06 -9.37
C LEU A 78 -20.10 -7.53 -9.62
N GLU A 79 -19.28 -8.23 -10.40
CA GLU A 79 -17.97 -7.77 -10.86
C GLU A 79 -18.07 -6.43 -11.60
N ASN A 80 -19.02 -6.32 -12.53
CA ASN A 80 -19.26 -5.06 -13.25
C ASN A 80 -19.75 -3.95 -12.31
N ILE A 81 -20.68 -4.22 -11.39
CA ILE A 81 -21.17 -3.22 -10.44
C ILE A 81 -20.03 -2.73 -9.54
N VAL A 82 -19.22 -3.63 -8.98
CA VAL A 82 -18.09 -3.25 -8.13
C VAL A 82 -17.07 -2.45 -8.92
N THR A 83 -16.70 -2.90 -10.11
CA THR A 83 -15.71 -2.21 -10.96
C THR A 83 -16.20 -0.85 -11.42
N MET A 84 -17.46 -0.74 -11.87
CA MET A 84 -18.04 0.53 -12.34
C MET A 84 -18.37 1.51 -11.22
N SER A 85 -18.69 1.01 -10.03
CA SER A 85 -18.96 1.87 -8.87
C SER A 85 -17.68 2.42 -8.23
N GLU A 86 -16.53 1.79 -8.52
CA GLU A 86 -15.23 2.09 -7.89
C GLU A 86 -15.31 2.17 -6.36
N ASN A 87 -16.27 1.45 -5.76
CA ASN A 87 -16.58 1.56 -4.34
C ASN A 87 -16.12 0.29 -3.59
N PRO A 88 -14.96 0.35 -2.92
CA PRO A 88 -14.40 -0.80 -2.22
C PRO A 88 -15.23 -1.17 -0.98
N HIS A 89 -16.11 -0.29 -0.49
CA HIS A 89 -17.01 -0.60 0.62
C HIS A 89 -18.02 -1.70 0.27
N LEU A 90 -18.35 -1.90 -1.01
CA LEU A 90 -19.24 -2.99 -1.42
C LEU A 90 -18.64 -4.37 -1.09
N LEU A 91 -17.33 -4.53 -1.28
CA LEU A 91 -16.60 -5.75 -0.95
C LEU A 91 -16.59 -6.05 0.56
N ARG A 92 -16.68 -4.99 1.37
CA ARG A 92 -16.68 -5.07 2.84
C ARG A 92 -18.08 -5.18 3.43
N ALA A 93 -19.09 -4.70 2.71
CA ALA A 93 -20.49 -4.68 3.17
C ALA A 93 -21.11 -6.08 3.21
N SER A 94 -20.63 -7.01 2.39
CA SER A 94 -21.07 -8.40 2.37
C SER A 94 -19.90 -9.36 2.30
N LEU A 95 -19.81 -10.27 3.28
CA LEU A 95 -18.85 -11.36 3.28
C LEU A 95 -19.03 -12.28 2.07
N TRP A 96 -20.28 -12.44 1.60
CA TRP A 96 -20.56 -13.27 0.43
C TRP A 96 -20.02 -12.61 -0.83
N ILE A 97 -20.28 -11.31 -1.03
CA ILE A 97 -19.69 -10.56 -2.16
C ILE A 97 -18.17 -10.61 -2.08
N GLY A 98 -17.57 -10.29 -0.93
CA GLY A 98 -16.12 -10.40 -0.74
C GLY A 98 -15.57 -11.80 -1.07
N SER A 99 -16.30 -12.86 -0.69
CA SER A 99 -15.90 -14.24 -1.01
C SER A 99 -15.94 -14.55 -2.52
N LEU A 100 -16.84 -13.95 -3.30
CA LEU A 100 -16.86 -14.15 -4.75
C LEU A 100 -15.59 -13.58 -5.40
N PHE A 101 -15.11 -12.44 -4.91
CA PHE A 101 -13.88 -11.83 -5.38
C PHE A 101 -12.61 -12.55 -4.87
N THR A 102 -12.73 -13.62 -4.08
CA THR A 102 -11.59 -14.52 -3.84
C THR A 102 -11.30 -15.41 -5.06
N HIS A 103 -12.25 -15.53 -6.00
CA HIS A 103 -11.99 -16.26 -7.24
C HIS A 103 -10.92 -15.52 -8.07
N ARG A 104 -9.90 -16.26 -8.51
CA ARG A 104 -8.70 -15.70 -9.14
C ARG A 104 -9.01 -14.79 -10.33
N SER A 105 -9.99 -15.13 -11.16
CA SER A 105 -10.36 -14.30 -12.32
C SER A 105 -11.02 -12.98 -11.90
N ALA A 106 -12.02 -13.05 -11.02
CA ALA A 106 -12.75 -11.89 -10.49
C ALA A 106 -11.79 -10.90 -9.82
N MET A 107 -10.90 -11.44 -9.00
CA MET A 107 -9.84 -10.68 -8.33
C MET A 107 -8.90 -10.01 -9.33
N GLN A 108 -8.45 -10.74 -10.34
CA GLN A 108 -7.56 -10.19 -11.37
C GLN A 108 -8.24 -9.06 -12.14
N GLU A 109 -9.50 -9.23 -12.56
CA GLU A 109 -10.25 -8.16 -13.23
C GLU A 109 -10.45 -6.95 -12.33
N LEU A 110 -10.76 -7.14 -11.06
CA LEU A 110 -10.94 -6.07 -10.09
C LEU A 110 -9.62 -5.28 -9.89
N LEU A 111 -8.50 -5.99 -9.73
CA LEU A 111 -7.18 -5.36 -9.60
C LEU A 111 -6.80 -4.63 -10.89
N ILE A 112 -7.03 -5.23 -12.05
CA ILE A 112 -6.81 -4.56 -13.34
C ILE A 112 -7.69 -3.32 -13.44
N GLY A 113 -8.98 -3.39 -13.10
CA GLY A 113 -9.88 -2.23 -13.10
C GLY A 113 -9.40 -1.10 -12.19
N ALA A 114 -8.87 -1.43 -11.01
CA ALA A 114 -8.38 -0.45 -10.05
C ALA A 114 -7.05 0.22 -10.45
N PHE A 115 -6.12 -0.54 -11.03
CA PHE A 115 -4.75 -0.06 -11.27
C PHE A 115 -4.41 0.19 -12.75
N ALA A 116 -5.12 -0.43 -13.70
CA ALA A 116 -4.85 -0.25 -15.13
C ALA A 116 -4.89 1.21 -15.58
N PRO A 117 -5.80 2.09 -15.10
CA PRO A 117 -5.76 3.50 -15.50
C PRO A 117 -4.44 4.20 -15.13
N THR A 118 -3.88 3.90 -13.95
CA THR A 118 -2.57 4.41 -13.53
C THR A 118 -1.47 3.74 -14.34
N TRP A 119 -1.50 2.42 -14.49
CA TRP A 119 -0.49 1.71 -15.25
C TRP A 119 -0.48 2.12 -16.73
N ASP A 120 -1.64 2.39 -17.31
CA ASP A 120 -1.78 2.85 -18.69
C ASP A 120 -1.17 4.23 -18.83
N ARG A 121 -1.34 5.10 -17.83
CA ARG A 121 -0.72 6.43 -17.82
C ARG A 121 0.81 6.35 -17.76
N TRP A 122 1.40 5.41 -17.02
CA TRP A 122 2.84 5.43 -16.76
C TRP A 122 3.66 4.45 -17.60
N HIS A 123 3.09 3.34 -18.02
CA HIS A 123 3.79 2.38 -18.88
C HIS A 123 3.33 2.42 -20.34
N SER A 124 2.30 3.18 -20.70
CA SER A 124 1.97 3.37 -22.14
C SER A 124 2.66 4.56 -22.79
N LEU A 125 3.40 5.35 -22.01
CA LEU A 125 4.13 6.49 -22.54
C LEU A 125 5.33 6.00 -23.34
N ASN A 126 5.55 6.61 -24.49
CA ASN A 126 6.79 6.43 -25.22
C ASN A 126 7.92 7.16 -24.47
N ARG A 127 9.17 6.77 -24.77
CA ARG A 127 10.38 7.37 -24.17
C ARG A 127 10.33 8.90 -24.13
N ASP A 128 10.00 9.51 -25.26
CA ASP A 128 10.01 10.97 -25.42
C ASP A 128 8.94 11.63 -24.54
N GLU A 129 7.78 10.99 -24.38
CA GLU A 129 6.69 11.50 -23.53
C GLU A 129 7.06 11.42 -22.04
N ILE A 130 7.74 10.33 -21.63
CA ILE A 130 8.25 10.20 -20.26
C ILE A 130 9.27 11.32 -19.98
N TRP A 131 10.17 11.55 -20.93
CA TRP A 131 11.19 12.59 -20.83
C TRP A 131 10.59 14.00 -20.75
N ASP A 132 9.61 14.30 -21.59
CA ASP A 132 8.93 15.60 -21.61
C ASP A 132 8.16 15.87 -20.31
N ILE A 133 7.44 14.86 -19.79
CA ILE A 133 6.74 14.98 -18.50
C ILE A 133 7.74 15.24 -17.38
N GLU A 134 8.89 14.56 -17.39
CA GLU A 134 9.88 14.72 -16.33
C GLU A 134 10.66 16.04 -16.42
N ILE A 135 11.09 16.46 -17.61
CA ILE A 135 11.70 17.79 -17.80
C ILE A 135 10.76 18.86 -17.27
N ARG A 136 9.47 18.76 -17.62
CA ARG A 136 8.46 19.71 -17.10
C ARG A 136 8.35 19.64 -15.59
N ARG A 137 8.32 18.46 -14.98
CA ARG A 137 8.30 18.31 -13.51
C ARG A 137 9.49 18.97 -12.83
N VAL A 138 10.70 18.70 -13.31
CA VAL A 138 11.93 19.27 -12.75
C VAL A 138 11.97 20.78 -12.95
N ALA A 139 11.62 21.26 -14.15
CA ALA A 139 11.60 22.69 -14.45
C ALA A 139 10.55 23.43 -13.61
N GLU A 140 9.34 22.89 -13.51
CA GLU A 140 8.22 23.56 -12.85
C GLU A 140 8.20 23.35 -11.33
N HIS A 141 9.01 22.44 -10.78
CA HIS A 141 8.95 22.01 -9.37
C HIS A 141 7.53 21.58 -8.96
N ARG A 142 6.71 21.18 -9.93
CA ARG A 142 5.32 20.78 -9.70
C ARG A 142 5.27 19.28 -9.50
N LEU A 143 4.61 18.88 -8.41
CA LEU A 143 4.11 17.51 -8.31
C LEU A 143 3.23 17.24 -9.53
N PRO A 144 3.22 16.02 -10.10
CA PRO A 144 2.19 15.65 -11.07
C PRO A 144 0.85 16.07 -10.48
N GLN A 145 0.13 16.91 -11.24
CA GLN A 145 -1.16 17.38 -10.80
C GLN A 145 -2.03 16.13 -10.57
N GLU A 146 -2.86 16.15 -9.53
CA GLU A 146 -3.60 14.95 -9.09
C GLU A 146 -4.39 14.30 -10.24
N ASP A 147 -4.85 15.13 -11.17
CA ASP A 147 -5.61 14.71 -12.36
C ASP A 147 -4.76 13.96 -13.41
N ASP A 148 -3.43 14.07 -13.36
CA ASP A 148 -2.53 13.51 -14.37
C ASP A 148 -2.02 12.11 -14.04
N ALA A 149 -2.20 11.63 -12.81
CA ALA A 149 -1.65 10.34 -12.40
C ALA A 149 -2.42 9.14 -12.96
N GLY A 150 -3.68 9.35 -13.36
CA GLY A 150 -4.60 8.31 -13.81
C GLY A 150 -5.08 7.42 -12.67
N GLY A 151 -6.33 6.95 -12.76
CA GLY A 151 -6.94 6.07 -11.76
C GLY A 151 -7.50 6.79 -10.54
N ASN A 152 -8.26 6.04 -9.73
CA ASN A 152 -8.93 6.56 -8.54
C ASN A 152 -8.15 6.16 -7.27
N PRO A 153 -7.57 7.12 -6.52
CA PRO A 153 -6.80 6.82 -5.31
C PRO A 153 -7.63 6.19 -4.20
N GLU A 154 -8.91 6.56 -4.05
CA GLU A 154 -9.77 6.00 -3.00
C GLU A 154 -10.08 4.54 -3.31
N PHE A 155 -10.34 4.23 -4.57
CA PHE A 155 -10.57 2.86 -5.02
C PHE A 155 -9.33 2.00 -4.83
N GLN A 156 -8.16 2.45 -5.29
CA GLN A 156 -6.88 1.76 -5.07
C GLN A 156 -6.62 1.53 -3.58
N SER A 157 -6.75 2.57 -2.76
CA SER A 157 -6.56 2.49 -1.31
C SER A 157 -7.49 1.48 -0.66
N GLY A 158 -8.76 1.46 -1.04
CA GLY A 158 -9.73 0.54 -0.45
C GLY A 158 -9.53 -0.91 -0.87
N ILE A 159 -9.08 -1.15 -2.10
CA ILE A 159 -8.66 -2.47 -2.57
C ILE A 159 -7.43 -2.95 -1.79
N LEU A 160 -6.35 -2.14 -1.71
CA LEU A 160 -5.14 -2.50 -0.98
C LEU A 160 -5.39 -2.73 0.52
N ALA A 161 -6.38 -2.05 1.09
CA ALA A 161 -6.76 -2.26 2.48
C ALA A 161 -7.59 -3.54 2.73
N CYS A 162 -7.91 -4.33 1.70
CA CYS A 162 -8.50 -5.65 1.86
C CYS A 162 -7.40 -6.69 2.18
N GLU A 163 -7.56 -7.43 3.27
CA GLU A 163 -6.54 -8.36 3.78
C GLU A 163 -6.23 -9.53 2.84
N TRP A 164 -7.14 -9.87 1.93
CA TRP A 164 -6.93 -10.94 0.95
C TRP A 164 -6.06 -10.48 -0.24
N VAL A 165 -5.81 -9.18 -0.41
CA VAL A 165 -4.91 -8.68 -1.46
C VAL A 165 -3.47 -8.91 -1.03
N THR A 166 -2.74 -9.68 -1.83
CA THR A 166 -1.31 -9.96 -1.62
C THR A 166 -0.50 -9.39 -2.78
N ILE A 167 0.81 -9.30 -2.58
CA ILE A 167 1.74 -8.91 -3.66
C ILE A 167 1.63 -9.86 -4.87
N ASP A 168 1.45 -11.15 -4.64
CA ASP A 168 1.33 -12.14 -5.72
C ASP A 168 0.07 -11.90 -6.57
N HIS A 169 -1.04 -11.49 -5.94
CA HIS A 169 -2.25 -11.09 -6.65
C HIS A 169 -2.01 -9.86 -7.54
N LEU A 170 -1.32 -8.84 -7.02
CA LEU A 170 -0.99 -7.61 -7.74
C LEU A 170 -0.07 -7.88 -8.93
N LEU A 171 1.04 -8.60 -8.72
CA LEU A 171 1.97 -8.95 -9.80
C LEU A 171 1.32 -9.83 -10.86
N SER A 172 0.46 -10.78 -10.45
CA SER A 172 -0.31 -11.60 -11.39
C SER A 172 -1.29 -10.76 -12.22
N ALA A 173 -1.99 -9.80 -11.61
CA ALA A 173 -2.89 -8.89 -12.30
C ALA A 173 -2.13 -7.98 -13.29
N GLN A 174 -1.01 -7.42 -12.83
CA GLN A 174 -0.12 -6.60 -13.65
C GLN A 174 0.39 -7.37 -14.87
N LYS A 175 0.80 -8.64 -14.69
CA LYS A 175 1.24 -9.52 -15.78
C LYS A 175 0.14 -9.77 -16.82
N VAL A 176 -1.10 -10.00 -16.38
CA VAL A 176 -2.26 -10.14 -17.29
C VAL A 176 -2.51 -8.84 -18.04
N TRP A 177 -2.45 -7.70 -17.35
CA TRP A 177 -2.61 -6.39 -17.96
C TRP A 177 -1.53 -6.07 -19.00
N TYR A 178 -0.25 -6.38 -18.73
CA TYR A 178 0.85 -6.23 -19.69
C TYR A 178 0.57 -7.03 -20.97
N ARG A 179 0.09 -8.27 -20.85
CA ARG A 179 -0.25 -9.11 -22.01
C ARG A 179 -1.43 -8.57 -22.82
N ARG A 180 -2.44 -8.00 -22.16
CA ARG A 180 -3.62 -7.41 -22.83
C ARG A 180 -3.27 -6.13 -23.59
N SER A 181 -2.33 -5.39 -23.06
CA SER A 181 -1.99 -4.08 -23.55
C SER A 181 -1.02 -4.18 -24.72
N ARG A 182 -1.53 -4.00 -25.94
CA ARG A 182 -0.81 -4.24 -27.21
C ARG A 182 0.29 -3.22 -27.56
N LYS A 183 0.61 -2.27 -26.68
CA LYS A 183 1.64 -1.26 -26.95
C LYS A 183 3.02 -1.85 -26.59
N GLN A 184 4.07 -1.55 -27.36
CA GLN A 184 5.43 -1.79 -26.88
C GLN A 184 5.65 -0.91 -25.65
N ARG A 185 5.94 -1.52 -24.51
CA ARG A 185 6.07 -0.82 -23.24
C ARG A 185 7.48 -0.96 -22.70
N PHE A 186 8.01 0.16 -22.27
CA PHE A 186 9.29 0.23 -21.61
C PHE A 186 9.05 0.47 -20.13
N THR A 187 9.74 -0.27 -19.27
CA THR A 187 10.03 0.24 -17.93
C THR A 187 11.38 0.89 -17.93
N ILE A 188 11.51 1.85 -17.03
CA ILE A 188 12.81 2.32 -16.66
C ILE A 188 13.50 1.19 -15.90
N LYS A 189 14.67 0.79 -16.37
CA LYS A 189 15.54 -0.25 -15.80
C LYS A 189 16.01 0.07 -14.39
N ASN A 190 16.04 1.35 -14.06
CA ASN A 190 16.40 1.86 -12.75
C ASN A 190 15.73 3.25 -12.58
N PRO A 191 14.44 3.32 -12.18
CA PRO A 191 13.78 4.60 -11.90
C PRO A 191 14.48 5.37 -10.80
N TRP A 192 15.23 4.66 -9.96
CA TRP A 192 16.03 5.28 -8.92
C TRP A 192 17.18 6.07 -9.54
N GLY A 193 17.95 5.49 -10.48
CA GLY A 193 19.10 6.11 -11.17
C GLY A 193 18.83 7.41 -11.95
N TRP A 194 17.64 7.98 -11.89
CA TRP A 194 17.24 9.20 -12.59
C TRP A 194 18.07 10.44 -12.23
N TRP A 195 18.66 10.48 -11.02
CA TRP A 195 19.60 11.56 -10.67
C TRP A 195 20.89 11.49 -11.51
N LEU A 196 21.32 10.30 -11.98
CA LEU A 196 22.46 10.16 -12.89
C LEU A 196 22.08 10.72 -14.25
N VAL A 197 20.88 10.42 -14.75
CA VAL A 197 20.37 10.96 -16.01
C VAL A 197 20.34 12.49 -15.98
N ARG A 198 19.96 13.11 -14.85
CA ARG A 198 20.07 14.57 -14.66
C ARG A 198 21.51 15.08 -14.79
N LYS A 199 22.48 14.42 -14.14
CA LYS A 199 23.90 14.78 -14.29
C LYS A 199 24.41 14.57 -15.73
N HIS A 200 23.89 13.59 -16.45
CA HIS A 200 24.28 13.32 -17.84
C HIS A 200 23.68 14.32 -18.82
N ALA A 201 22.41 14.71 -18.62
CA ALA A 201 21.75 15.78 -19.38
C ALA A 201 22.45 17.14 -19.18
N GLU A 202 22.84 17.48 -17.95
CA GLU A 202 23.63 18.68 -17.65
C GLU A 202 25.02 18.64 -18.31
N ASN A 203 25.57 17.44 -18.57
CA ASN A 203 26.87 17.26 -19.18
C ASN A 203 26.83 17.06 -20.71
N GLY A 204 25.65 17.13 -21.35
CA GLY A 204 25.49 17.03 -22.80
C GLY A 204 26.00 15.73 -23.42
N LYS A 205 26.17 14.67 -22.63
CA LYS A 205 26.51 13.34 -23.14
C LYS A 205 25.20 12.66 -23.51
N GLU A 206 25.00 12.39 -24.80
CA GLU A 206 23.99 11.42 -25.26
C GLU A 206 24.27 10.11 -24.52
N GLU A 207 23.41 9.79 -23.56
CA GLU A 207 23.48 8.51 -22.87
C GLU A 207 22.97 7.42 -23.80
N ASP A 208 23.71 6.32 -23.87
CA ASP A 208 23.31 5.09 -24.54
C ASP A 208 21.93 4.63 -24.08
N ASP A 209 21.19 4.03 -25.00
CA ASP A 209 19.81 3.51 -24.92
C ASP A 209 19.55 2.45 -23.82
N HIS A 210 20.48 2.27 -22.89
CA HIS A 210 20.58 1.13 -21.98
C HIS A 210 19.69 1.20 -20.73
N ASN A 211 19.01 2.32 -20.49
CA ASN A 211 18.19 2.55 -19.28
C ASN A 211 16.70 2.20 -19.45
N LEU A 212 16.27 1.84 -20.66
CA LEU A 212 14.94 1.29 -20.90
C LEU A 212 15.03 -0.23 -21.04
N ARG A 213 14.18 -0.96 -20.33
CA ARG A 213 13.99 -2.40 -20.52
C ARG A 213 12.60 -2.66 -21.07
N PRO A 214 12.46 -3.49 -22.11
CA PRO A 214 11.17 -4.12 -22.40
C PRO A 214 10.72 -4.89 -21.16
N VAL A 215 9.48 -4.64 -20.71
CA VAL A 215 8.93 -5.41 -19.58
C VAL A 215 8.36 -6.71 -20.12
N GLU A 216 9.12 -7.78 -19.99
CA GLU A 216 8.60 -9.11 -20.34
C GLU A 216 7.88 -9.76 -19.15
N ASP A 217 8.35 -9.53 -17.92
CA ASP A 217 7.73 -10.09 -16.71
C ASP A 217 7.84 -9.14 -15.50
N PRO A 218 6.74 -8.50 -15.06
CA PRO A 218 6.75 -7.61 -13.90
C PRO A 218 7.19 -8.33 -12.62
N THR A 219 6.90 -9.64 -12.50
CA THR A 219 7.33 -10.45 -11.37
C THR A 219 8.86 -10.56 -11.30
N ALA A 220 9.52 -10.80 -12.43
CA ALA A 220 10.98 -10.91 -12.46
C ALA A 220 11.68 -9.58 -12.13
N VAL A 221 11.10 -8.45 -12.59
CA VAL A 221 11.59 -7.11 -12.25
C VAL A 221 11.44 -6.84 -10.76
N PHE A 222 10.27 -7.15 -10.18
CA PHE A 222 10.05 -7.03 -8.75
C PHE A 222 11.00 -7.90 -7.93
N GLU A 223 11.16 -9.17 -8.30
CA GLU A 223 12.08 -10.10 -7.64
C GLU A 223 13.53 -9.61 -7.72
N GLN A 224 13.95 -9.08 -8.87
CA GLN A 224 15.27 -8.48 -9.03
C GLN A 224 15.47 -7.28 -8.09
N ASP A 225 14.52 -6.34 -8.06
CA ASP A 225 14.58 -5.14 -7.23
C ASP A 225 14.59 -5.50 -5.73
N TRP A 226 13.75 -6.45 -5.34
CA TRP A 226 13.65 -6.93 -3.96
C TRP A 226 14.90 -7.70 -3.53
N ASN A 227 15.47 -8.55 -4.38
CA ASN A 227 16.73 -9.24 -4.10
C ASN A 227 17.90 -8.27 -3.99
N ALA A 228 17.93 -7.23 -4.81
CA ALA A 228 18.93 -6.17 -4.70
C ALA A 228 18.82 -5.44 -3.35
N LEU A 229 17.60 -5.14 -2.91
CA LEU A 229 17.37 -4.55 -1.59
C LEU A 229 17.83 -5.46 -0.46
N VAL A 230 17.44 -6.74 -0.47
CA VAL A 230 17.83 -7.71 0.57
C VAL A 230 19.36 -7.84 0.64
N LYS A 231 20.01 -7.99 -0.51
CA LYS A 231 21.48 -8.11 -0.59
C LYS A 231 22.20 -6.89 -0.03
N GLU A 232 21.65 -5.69 -0.21
CA GLU A 232 22.26 -4.47 0.32
C GLU A 232 22.29 -4.46 1.86
N PHE A 233 21.32 -5.12 2.50
CA PHE A 233 21.23 -5.28 3.96
C PHE A 233 21.86 -6.58 4.48
N GLU A 234 22.39 -7.45 3.61
CA GLU A 234 23.20 -8.61 4.00
C GLU A 234 24.60 -8.21 4.46
N ASP A 235 25.23 -7.23 3.81
CA ASP A 235 26.55 -6.74 4.20
C ASP A 235 26.41 -5.54 5.16
N PRO A 236 26.84 -5.68 6.43
CA PRO A 236 26.79 -4.60 7.41
C PRO A 236 27.51 -3.32 6.94
N ARG A 237 28.51 -3.46 6.05
CA ARG A 237 29.34 -2.36 5.56
C ARG A 237 28.72 -1.58 4.42
N THR A 238 27.83 -2.18 3.63
CA THR A 238 27.18 -1.50 2.47
C THR A 238 25.86 -0.85 2.84
N ALA A 239 25.17 -1.39 3.85
CA ALA A 239 23.81 -1.00 4.26
C ALA A 239 23.60 0.51 4.54
N TRP A 240 24.67 1.31 4.68
CA TRP A 240 24.57 2.73 5.02
C TRP A 240 25.40 3.68 4.13
N ASP A 241 25.95 3.23 3.00
CA ASP A 241 26.49 4.23 2.06
C ASP A 241 25.28 4.95 1.43
N GLY A 242 24.77 6.00 2.10
CA GLY A 242 23.54 6.72 1.72
C GLY A 242 23.59 7.31 0.30
N GLU A 243 24.80 7.42 -0.27
CA GLU A 243 25.04 7.74 -1.67
C GLU A 243 24.90 6.56 -2.64
N LYS A 244 24.89 5.30 -2.18
CA LYS A 244 24.68 4.10 -2.99
C LYS A 244 23.24 3.62 -2.92
N LEU A 245 22.62 3.71 -1.74
CA LEU A 245 21.19 3.47 -1.50
C LEU A 245 20.36 4.68 -1.94
N GLN A 246 20.59 5.16 -3.15
CA GLN A 246 19.80 6.21 -3.78
C GLN A 246 18.42 5.72 -4.24
N PHE A 247 17.88 4.74 -3.53
CA PHE A 247 16.45 4.55 -3.43
C PHE A 247 15.90 5.84 -2.81
N SER A 248 15.54 6.83 -3.64
CA SER A 248 14.76 7.99 -3.21
C SER A 248 13.33 7.74 -3.68
N PRO A 249 12.48 7.10 -2.87
CA PRO A 249 11.05 6.97 -3.10
C PRO A 249 10.35 8.28 -2.79
N ASN A 250 11.04 9.40 -2.98
CA ASN A 250 10.36 10.66 -3.13
C ASN A 250 9.66 10.59 -4.49
N PRO A 251 8.33 10.48 -4.56
CA PRO A 251 7.62 10.52 -5.83
C PRO A 251 7.87 11.85 -6.57
N ARG A 252 8.43 12.87 -5.90
CA ARG A 252 8.96 14.09 -6.52
C ARG A 252 10.19 13.87 -7.42
N ARG A 253 10.82 12.69 -7.41
CA ARG A 253 12.10 12.40 -8.09
C ARG A 253 12.10 11.12 -8.94
N GLY A 254 10.93 10.58 -9.31
CA GLY A 254 10.85 9.56 -10.37
C GLY A 254 10.83 8.10 -9.93
N GLY A 255 10.13 7.73 -8.85
CA GLY A 255 9.85 6.31 -8.54
C GLY A 255 8.99 5.61 -9.59
N TYR A 256 8.83 4.28 -9.51
CA TYR A 256 7.86 3.57 -10.36
C TYR A 256 6.46 4.11 -10.01
N LEU A 257 5.71 4.59 -11.00
CA LEU A 257 4.36 5.12 -10.78
C LEU A 257 3.33 4.01 -11.01
N GLU A 258 3.46 2.93 -10.25
CA GLU A 258 2.52 1.80 -10.29
C GLU A 258 1.21 2.13 -9.54
N LEU A 259 1.25 3.16 -8.70
CA LEU A 259 0.14 3.63 -7.88
C LEU A 259 -0.12 5.11 -8.08
N HIS A 260 -1.38 5.49 -7.88
CA HIS A 260 -1.72 6.90 -7.78
C HIS A 260 -0.98 7.53 -6.57
N PRO A 261 -0.39 8.74 -6.66
CA PRO A 261 0.40 9.34 -5.57
C PRO A 261 -0.36 9.54 -4.26
N ARG A 262 -1.70 9.63 -4.34
CA ARG A 262 -2.62 9.73 -3.19
C ARG A 262 -3.12 8.37 -2.68
N THR A 263 -2.61 7.27 -3.21
CA THR A 263 -2.96 5.93 -2.72
C THR A 263 -2.39 5.73 -1.33
N ARG A 264 -3.28 5.37 -0.41
CA ARG A 264 -3.03 5.19 1.01
C ARG A 264 -2.40 3.83 1.27
N VAL A 265 -1.33 3.78 2.05
CA VAL A 265 -0.78 2.53 2.57
C VAL A 265 -1.76 1.91 3.58
N PRO A 266 -2.10 0.61 3.48
CA PRO A 266 -2.97 -0.05 4.44
C PRO A 266 -2.44 -0.01 5.88
N ASP A 267 -3.31 0.28 6.86
CA ASP A 267 -2.91 0.40 8.28
C ASP A 267 -2.30 -0.90 8.84
N HIS A 268 -2.76 -2.06 8.37
CA HIS A 268 -2.22 -3.37 8.78
C HIS A 268 -0.79 -3.62 8.28
N LEU A 269 -0.39 -2.95 7.19
CA LEU A 269 0.99 -2.85 6.70
C LEU A 269 1.72 -1.65 7.27
N LEU A 270 1.25 -1.04 8.35
CA LEU A 270 2.03 -0.04 9.10
C LEU A 270 2.21 -0.46 10.55
N LYS A 271 1.33 -1.31 11.10
CA LYS A 271 1.36 -1.72 12.51
C LYS A 271 2.04 -3.07 12.76
N GLY A 272 2.16 -3.91 11.73
CA GLY A 272 2.47 -5.32 11.92
C GLY A 272 1.25 -6.14 12.42
N PRO A 273 1.43 -7.44 12.73
CA PRO A 273 2.70 -8.17 12.67
C PRO A 273 3.18 -8.36 11.23
N TRP A 274 4.50 -8.49 11.06
CA TRP A 274 5.18 -8.49 9.77
C TRP A 274 5.60 -9.89 9.36
N SER A 275 5.03 -10.38 8.26
CA SER A 275 5.55 -11.53 7.54
C SER A 275 6.47 -11.06 6.41
N PRO A 276 7.41 -11.89 5.92
CA PRO A 276 8.24 -11.53 4.77
C PRO A 276 7.40 -11.07 3.56
N LYS A 277 6.23 -11.68 3.35
CA LYS A 277 5.28 -11.30 2.31
C LYS A 277 4.63 -9.92 2.52
N LYS A 278 4.35 -9.53 3.76
CA LYS A 278 3.88 -8.17 4.07
C LYS A 278 4.98 -7.13 3.85
N VAL A 279 6.24 -7.47 4.13
CA VAL A 279 7.38 -6.58 3.85
C VAL A 279 7.59 -6.43 2.33
N GLU A 280 7.51 -7.53 1.57
CA GLU A 280 7.50 -7.51 0.09
C GLU A 280 6.36 -6.62 -0.44
N TYR A 281 5.18 -6.74 0.15
CA TYR A 281 4.02 -5.93 -0.24
C TYR A 281 4.24 -4.44 0.09
N LEU A 282 4.73 -4.10 1.29
CA LEU A 282 5.06 -2.73 1.64
C LEU A 282 6.14 -2.16 0.72
N PHE A 283 7.16 -2.95 0.38
CA PHE A 283 8.19 -2.56 -0.57
C PHE A 283 7.58 -2.24 -1.94
N TRP A 284 6.68 -3.09 -2.45
CA TRP A 284 5.97 -2.83 -3.71
C TRP A 284 5.17 -1.52 -3.65
N LEU A 285 4.48 -1.25 -2.55
CA LEU A 285 3.73 0.00 -2.36
C LEU A 285 4.63 1.24 -2.43
N ILE A 286 5.73 1.23 -1.68
CA ILE A 286 6.69 2.35 -1.64
C ILE A 286 7.35 2.51 -3.01
N ARG A 287 7.76 1.39 -3.63
CA ARG A 287 8.32 1.35 -4.98
C ARG A 287 7.36 1.95 -6.01
N GLY A 288 6.07 1.65 -5.87
CA GLY A 288 4.96 2.13 -6.71
C GLY A 288 4.52 3.57 -6.44
N GLY A 289 5.13 4.26 -5.46
CA GLY A 289 4.85 5.66 -5.17
C GLY A 289 3.76 5.92 -4.13
N ALA A 290 3.36 4.91 -3.34
CA ALA A 290 2.46 5.10 -2.21
C ALA A 290 3.05 6.06 -1.17
N GLN A 291 2.18 6.80 -0.49
CA GLN A 291 2.58 7.79 0.52
C GLN A 291 1.81 7.61 1.82
N ILE A 292 2.42 8.05 2.92
CA ILE A 292 1.67 8.35 4.14
C ILE A 292 0.90 9.65 3.91
N LEU A 293 -0.42 9.51 3.86
CA LEU A 293 -1.33 10.64 3.84
C LEU A 293 -1.51 11.23 5.25
N ASP A 294 -1.86 12.52 5.32
CA ASP A 294 -2.17 13.25 6.55
C ASP A 294 -3.30 12.63 7.38
N SER A 295 -4.15 11.80 6.75
CA SER A 295 -5.20 11.04 7.43
C SER A 295 -4.67 9.90 8.31
N HIS A 296 -3.41 9.50 8.15
CA HIS A 296 -2.81 8.51 9.04
C HIS A 296 -2.43 9.15 10.36
N HIS A 297 -2.69 8.42 11.44
CA HIS A 297 -2.24 8.79 12.78
C HIS A 297 -0.79 8.33 12.98
N TRP A 298 0.07 9.23 13.48
CA TRP A 298 1.49 8.91 13.75
C TRP A 298 1.61 7.79 14.78
N GLU A 299 0.62 7.63 15.65
CA GLU A 299 0.48 6.56 16.63
C GLU A 299 0.55 5.18 15.96
N TYR A 300 0.01 5.01 14.76
CA TYR A 300 0.06 3.73 14.03
C TYR A 300 1.46 3.41 13.55
N THR A 301 2.18 4.39 13.04
CA THR A 301 3.58 4.21 12.62
C THR A 301 4.54 4.11 13.80
N LYS A 302 4.22 4.74 14.94
CA LYS A 302 4.95 4.52 16.21
C LYS A 302 4.78 3.09 16.68
N GLN A 303 3.54 2.59 16.72
CA GLN A 303 3.25 1.20 17.05
C GLN A 303 3.99 0.25 16.09
N GLY A 304 3.94 0.54 14.79
CA GLY A 304 4.71 -0.18 13.77
C GLY A 304 6.20 -0.23 14.02
N TYR A 305 6.80 0.91 14.35
CA TYR A 305 8.21 1.01 14.68
C TYR A 305 8.57 0.17 15.92
N GLU A 306 7.74 0.22 16.96
CA GLU A 306 7.93 -0.59 18.17
C GLU A 306 7.80 -2.09 17.86
N SER A 307 6.83 -2.48 17.03
CA SER A 307 6.68 -3.86 16.54
C SER A 307 7.83 -4.31 15.64
N ILE A 308 8.46 -3.40 14.89
CA ILE A 308 9.67 -3.71 14.12
C ILE A 308 10.79 -4.05 15.08
N LEU A 309 11.06 -3.20 16.09
CA LEU A 309 12.14 -3.43 17.05
C LEU A 309 11.92 -4.68 17.92
N SER A 310 10.68 -5.15 18.10
CA SER A 310 10.37 -6.37 18.84
C SER A 310 10.40 -7.65 18.01
N LEU A 311 10.57 -7.56 16.68
CA LEU A 311 10.49 -8.71 15.78
C LEU A 311 11.56 -9.76 16.15
N THR A 312 11.15 -11.02 16.34
CA THR A 312 12.07 -12.14 16.61
C THR A 312 12.04 -13.16 15.48
N ASP A 313 13.07 -13.98 15.36
CA ASP A 313 13.10 -15.06 14.36
C ASP A 313 11.95 -16.07 14.58
N GLU A 314 11.57 -16.33 15.83
CA GLU A 314 10.47 -17.24 16.19
C GLU A 314 9.13 -16.80 15.57
N GLU A 315 8.80 -15.50 15.65
CA GLU A 315 7.58 -14.94 15.06
C GLU A 315 7.56 -15.04 13.53
N LEU A 316 8.74 -14.98 12.90
CA LEU A 316 8.86 -15.13 11.45
C LEU A 316 8.68 -16.58 11.00
N PHE A 317 9.24 -17.54 11.75
CA PHE A 317 9.09 -18.95 11.44
C PHE A 317 7.62 -19.39 11.50
N GLU A 318 6.86 -18.94 12.49
CA GLU A 318 5.43 -19.28 12.60
C GLU A 318 4.60 -18.76 11.41
N GLN A 319 4.90 -17.55 10.92
CA GLN A 319 4.16 -16.95 9.79
C GLN A 319 4.58 -17.51 8.43
N TYR A 320 5.81 -18.01 8.30
CA TYR A 320 6.27 -18.60 7.05
C TYR A 320 5.65 -19.98 6.78
N HIS A 321 5.16 -20.63 7.83
CA HIS A 321 4.54 -21.94 7.77
C HIS A 321 3.02 -21.91 7.60
N ASP A 322 2.42 -20.77 7.23
CA ASP A 322 1.04 -20.77 6.76
C ASP A 322 0.98 -21.72 5.55
N PRO A 323 0.34 -22.90 5.67
CA PRO A 323 0.44 -23.94 4.65
C PRO A 323 -0.15 -23.35 3.39
N ASP A 324 0.71 -23.14 2.39
CA ASP A 324 0.36 -22.68 1.05
C ASP A 324 -0.95 -23.39 0.69
N PRO A 325 -2.08 -22.66 0.56
CA PRO A 325 -3.42 -23.23 0.68
C PRO A 325 -3.48 -24.40 -0.27
N ALA A 326 -3.61 -25.60 0.33
CA ALA A 326 -3.39 -26.86 -0.37
C ALA A 326 -4.03 -26.76 -1.76
N PRO A 327 -3.24 -26.89 -2.85
CA PRO A 327 -3.67 -26.47 -4.17
C PRO A 327 -5.05 -27.05 -4.42
N LEU A 328 -6.04 -26.15 -4.50
CA LEU A 328 -7.44 -26.56 -4.61
C LEU A 328 -7.51 -27.59 -5.74
N PRO A 329 -8.14 -28.77 -5.52
CA PRO A 329 -8.15 -29.83 -6.51
C PRO A 329 -8.77 -29.30 -7.79
N PHE A 330 -7.92 -28.96 -8.76
CA PHE A 330 -8.36 -28.41 -10.04
C PHE A 330 -9.13 -29.52 -10.77
N PRO A 331 -10.42 -29.33 -11.07
CA PRO A 331 -11.17 -30.30 -11.84
C PRO A 331 -10.66 -30.28 -13.29
N GLY A 332 -9.93 -31.34 -13.68
CA GLY A 332 -9.74 -31.68 -15.10
C GLY A 332 -8.50 -31.13 -15.80
N LYS A 333 -7.29 -31.29 -15.23
CA LYS A 333 -6.07 -31.20 -16.05
C LYS A 333 -6.12 -32.29 -17.13
N SER A 334 -6.36 -31.84 -18.37
CA SER A 334 -6.29 -32.66 -19.58
C SER A 334 -4.90 -33.30 -19.69
N SER A 335 -4.85 -34.57 -20.08
CA SER A 335 -3.63 -35.40 -20.16
C SER A 335 -2.59 -34.94 -21.20
N LYS A 336 -2.72 -33.74 -21.76
CA LYS A 336 -1.87 -33.22 -22.85
C LYS A 336 -0.71 -32.33 -22.42
N ASP A 337 -0.62 -31.91 -21.16
CA ASP A 337 0.46 -31.04 -20.66
C ASP A 337 1.56 -31.80 -19.89
N LYS A 338 1.90 -33.04 -20.31
CA LYS A 338 2.98 -33.81 -19.67
C LYS A 338 4.40 -33.39 -20.09
N ASP A 339 4.55 -32.54 -21.10
CA ASP A 339 5.87 -32.23 -21.68
C ASP A 339 6.55 -30.98 -21.07
N GLN A 340 6.00 -30.38 -20.00
CA GLN A 340 6.63 -29.24 -19.28
C GLN A 340 7.37 -29.64 -17.98
N GLU A 341 7.65 -30.93 -17.77
CA GLU A 341 8.28 -31.44 -16.54
C GLU A 341 9.80 -31.16 -16.40
N GLY A 342 10.39 -30.35 -17.29
CA GLY A 342 11.84 -30.09 -17.35
C GLY A 342 12.31 -28.72 -16.89
N ALA A 343 11.43 -27.84 -16.39
CA ALA A 343 11.90 -26.55 -15.87
C ALA A 343 12.70 -26.79 -14.57
N PRO A 344 13.96 -26.32 -14.46
CA PRO A 344 14.75 -26.50 -13.24
C PRO A 344 13.97 -25.92 -12.05
N PRO A 345 13.97 -26.60 -10.89
CA PRO A 345 13.31 -26.10 -9.70
C PRO A 345 13.80 -24.68 -9.45
N ARG A 346 12.86 -23.73 -9.27
CA ARG A 346 13.25 -22.35 -8.91
C ARG A 346 14.14 -22.44 -7.69
N PRO A 347 15.32 -21.77 -7.69
CA PRO A 347 16.19 -21.78 -6.53
C PRO A 347 15.36 -21.37 -5.32
N GLN A 348 15.29 -22.24 -4.32
CA GLN A 348 14.58 -21.95 -3.08
C GLN A 348 15.30 -20.79 -2.44
N ARG A 349 14.58 -19.69 -2.27
CA ARG A 349 15.10 -18.48 -1.69
C ARG A 349 15.23 -18.69 -0.19
N GLU A 350 16.42 -18.46 0.35
CA GLU A 350 16.59 -18.39 1.79
C GLU A 350 15.78 -17.19 2.32
N PRO A 351 14.88 -17.40 3.30
CA PRO A 351 14.11 -16.31 3.86
C PRO A 351 15.06 -15.34 4.59
N PRO A 352 14.83 -14.02 4.49
CA PRO A 352 15.63 -13.06 5.24
C PRO A 352 15.46 -13.27 6.75
N THR A 353 16.53 -13.04 7.51
CA THR A 353 16.52 -13.15 8.98
C THR A 353 15.67 -12.03 9.61
N ALA A 354 15.27 -12.17 10.87
CA ALA A 354 14.55 -11.10 11.59
C ALA A 354 15.33 -9.80 11.58
N GLU A 355 16.62 -9.86 11.87
CA GLU A 355 17.47 -8.68 11.88
C GLU A 355 17.50 -7.99 10.51
N GLN A 356 17.59 -8.75 9.42
CA GLN A 356 17.54 -8.19 8.06
C GLN A 356 16.19 -7.54 7.76
N LEU A 357 15.08 -8.19 8.12
CA LEU A 357 13.75 -7.63 7.93
C LEU A 357 13.53 -6.37 8.77
N GLN A 358 14.06 -6.30 9.98
CA GLN A 358 14.02 -5.09 10.81
C GLN A 358 14.73 -3.92 10.13
N LYS A 359 15.94 -4.15 9.62
CA LYS A 359 16.72 -3.14 8.88
C LYS A 359 15.98 -2.65 7.64
N ILE A 360 15.44 -3.58 6.85
CA ILE A 360 14.62 -3.27 5.67
C ILE A 360 13.38 -2.47 6.07
N LEU A 361 12.64 -2.86 7.11
CA LEU A 361 11.42 -2.17 7.53
C LEU A 361 11.69 -0.74 8.03
N ILE A 362 12.73 -0.54 8.83
CA ILE A 362 13.15 0.80 9.26
C ILE A 362 13.49 1.66 8.05
N PHE A 363 14.18 1.08 7.07
CA PHE A 363 14.46 1.73 5.80
C PHE A 363 13.19 2.09 5.04
N LEU A 364 12.26 1.16 4.86
CA LEU A 364 10.98 1.39 4.20
C LEU A 364 10.16 2.48 4.92
N PHE A 365 10.20 2.55 6.25
CA PHE A 365 9.53 3.60 7.02
C PHE A 365 10.14 4.98 6.78
N HIS A 366 11.47 5.07 6.82
CA HIS A 366 12.17 6.30 6.47
C HIS A 366 11.82 6.77 5.05
N LYS A 367 11.83 5.84 4.11
CA LYS A 367 11.49 6.04 2.70
C LYS A 367 10.04 6.48 2.47
N LEU A 368 9.10 5.93 3.22
CA LEU A 368 7.71 6.34 3.21
C LEU A 368 7.50 7.73 3.86
N GLY A 369 8.56 8.32 4.45
CA GLY A 369 8.53 9.64 5.06
C GLY A 369 7.98 9.65 6.49
N VAL A 370 7.91 8.48 7.15
CA VAL A 370 7.41 8.34 8.53
C VAL A 370 8.12 9.33 9.47
N PHE A 371 9.45 9.29 9.49
CA PHE A 371 10.24 10.05 10.46
C PHE A 371 10.30 11.55 10.14
N TYR A 372 10.25 11.90 8.86
CA TYR A 372 10.43 13.29 8.40
C TYR A 372 9.09 14.06 8.32
N ASN A 373 8.07 13.49 7.70
CA ASN A 373 6.80 14.17 7.43
C ASN A 373 5.72 13.84 8.45
N HIS A 374 5.72 12.61 8.99
CA HIS A 374 4.57 12.12 9.75
C HIS A 374 4.73 12.29 11.26
N TRP A 375 5.90 11.99 11.81
CA TRP A 375 6.11 12.07 13.25
C TRP A 375 6.23 13.52 13.76
N PRO A 376 5.63 13.84 14.92
CA PRO A 376 5.89 15.12 15.56
C PRO A 376 7.34 15.19 16.05
N MET A 377 7.89 16.41 16.12
CA MET A 377 9.32 16.64 16.42
C MET A 377 9.76 16.02 17.75
N HIS A 378 8.94 16.15 18.80
CA HIS A 378 9.26 15.63 20.13
C HIS A 378 9.38 14.10 20.15
N LEU A 379 8.52 13.39 19.39
CA LEU A 379 8.59 11.94 19.29
C LEU A 379 9.84 11.49 18.53
N LEU A 380 10.19 12.21 17.47
CA LEU A 380 11.41 11.94 16.70
C LEU A 380 12.65 12.06 17.60
N GLN A 381 12.71 13.09 18.45
CA GLN A 381 13.78 13.27 19.43
C GLN A 381 13.80 12.15 20.48
N GLU A 382 12.65 11.86 21.11
CA GLU A 382 12.50 10.78 22.09
C GLU A 382 13.02 9.43 21.54
N LYS A 383 12.59 9.05 20.33
CA LYS A 383 12.98 7.77 19.73
C LYS A 383 14.43 7.75 19.24
N HIS A 384 14.96 8.89 18.80
CA HIS A 384 16.38 9.00 18.47
C HIS A 384 17.26 8.83 19.71
N GLU A 385 16.91 9.47 20.82
CA GLU A 385 17.62 9.31 22.10
C GLU A 385 17.51 7.87 22.64
N ASP A 386 16.31 7.28 22.62
CA ASP A 386 16.09 5.88 23.02
C ASP A 386 16.94 4.92 22.17
N ALA A 387 17.01 5.13 20.85
CA ALA A 387 17.85 4.32 19.96
C ALA A 387 19.35 4.47 20.28
N ILE A 388 19.84 5.70 20.53
CA ILE A 388 21.23 5.94 20.97
C ILE A 388 21.56 5.18 22.25
N THR A 389 20.65 5.17 23.22
CA THR A 389 20.91 4.54 24.52
C THR A 389 20.96 3.01 24.45
N ARG A 390 20.28 2.40 23.46
CA ARG A 390 20.15 0.94 23.33
C ARG A 390 21.05 0.32 22.27
N SER A 391 21.58 1.11 21.33
CA SER A 391 22.41 0.57 20.25
C SER A 391 23.75 0.05 20.77
N ASN A 392 24.15 -1.13 20.28
CA ASN A 392 25.43 -1.77 20.54
C ASN A 392 26.48 -1.44 19.46
N GLY A 393 26.09 -0.75 18.37
CA GLY A 393 26.99 -0.31 17.32
C GLY A 393 26.28 0.24 16.07
N PRO A 394 27.02 0.89 15.15
CA PRO A 394 26.43 1.59 14.01
C PRO A 394 25.76 0.68 12.97
N HIS A 395 26.06 -0.63 13.00
CA HIS A 395 25.58 -1.60 12.01
C HIS A 395 24.44 -2.49 12.51
N ASP A 396 24.06 -2.35 13.79
CA ASP A 396 22.87 -3.00 14.30
C ASP A 396 21.61 -2.24 13.85
N VAL A 397 20.45 -2.84 14.11
CA VAL A 397 19.14 -2.31 13.73
C VAL A 397 18.91 -0.91 14.30
N LEU A 398 19.38 -0.67 15.53
CA LEU A 398 19.25 0.62 16.19
C LEU A 398 20.22 1.66 15.63
N GLY A 399 21.44 1.27 15.25
CA GLY A 399 22.41 2.11 14.56
C GLY A 399 21.85 2.66 13.26
N ILE A 400 21.18 1.82 12.48
CA ILE A 400 20.48 2.23 11.25
C ILE A 400 19.32 3.17 11.58
N ALA A 401 18.52 2.88 12.61
CA ALA A 401 17.47 3.79 13.06
C ALA A 401 18.02 5.15 13.51
N ILE A 402 19.11 5.19 14.29
CA ILE A 402 19.76 6.44 14.75
C ILE A 402 20.08 7.32 13.55
N ASN A 403 20.73 6.75 12.53
CA ASN A 403 21.11 7.54 11.36
C ASN A 403 19.88 8.07 10.60
N MET A 404 18.85 7.24 10.38
CA MET A 404 17.63 7.67 9.67
C MET A 404 16.81 8.72 10.44
N LEU A 405 16.70 8.55 11.76
CA LEU A 405 16.02 9.49 12.64
C LEU A 405 16.82 10.80 12.71
N GLY A 406 18.15 10.72 12.80
CA GLY A 406 19.06 11.86 12.81
C GLY A 406 19.03 12.67 11.50
N GLU A 407 19.09 12.01 10.34
CA GLU A 407 18.93 12.66 9.03
C GLU A 407 17.57 13.37 8.92
N SER A 408 16.51 12.71 9.36
CA SER A 408 15.15 13.27 9.35
C SER A 408 15.05 14.47 10.29
N LEU A 409 15.68 14.41 11.47
CA LEU A 409 15.73 15.49 12.45
C LEU A 409 16.47 16.71 11.89
N MET A 410 17.66 16.51 11.34
CA MET A 410 18.47 17.56 10.73
C MET A 410 17.78 18.20 9.54
N ALA A 411 17.16 17.41 8.67
CA ALA A 411 16.39 17.93 7.54
C ALA A 411 15.24 18.84 8.01
N ARG A 412 14.54 18.48 9.11
CA ARG A 412 13.44 19.30 9.64
C ARG A 412 13.93 20.57 10.31
N ILE A 413 15.02 20.51 11.07
CA ILE A 413 15.66 21.70 11.66
C ILE A 413 16.02 22.67 10.54
N ASN A 414 16.72 22.19 9.51
CA ASN A 414 17.09 23.00 8.35
C ASN A 414 15.86 23.60 7.64
N ALA A 415 14.78 22.82 7.47
CA ALA A 415 13.54 23.30 6.87
C ALA A 415 12.85 24.37 7.73
N GLN A 416 12.86 24.23 9.06
CA GLN A 416 12.32 25.23 9.98
C GLN A 416 13.15 26.51 9.96
N GLU A 417 14.48 26.41 9.97
CA GLU A 417 15.38 27.56 9.86
C GLU A 417 15.19 28.31 8.54
N LEU A 418 15.08 27.58 7.42
CA LEU A 418 14.80 28.16 6.11
C LEU A 418 13.43 28.86 6.08
N ALA A 419 12.40 28.25 6.67
CA ALA A 419 11.07 28.86 6.77
C ALA A 419 11.10 30.15 7.63
N GLN A 420 11.83 30.13 8.75
CA GLN A 420 12.01 31.31 9.60
C GLN A 420 12.79 32.42 8.88
N ALA A 421 13.86 32.08 8.17
CA ALA A 421 14.64 33.02 7.37
C ALA A 421 13.78 33.67 6.26
N THR A 422 12.99 32.84 5.56
CA THR A 422 12.04 33.31 4.53
C THR A 422 10.99 34.26 5.12
N ARG A 423 10.44 33.93 6.29
CA ARG A 423 9.49 34.80 6.99
C ARG A 423 10.12 36.13 7.41
N ARG A 424 11.36 36.11 7.93
CA ARG A 424 12.11 37.34 8.28
C ARG A 424 12.34 38.21 7.04
N ALA A 425 12.77 37.63 5.92
CA ALA A 425 12.96 38.35 4.66
C ALA A 425 11.66 38.98 4.14
N TYR A 426 10.54 38.25 4.24
CA TYR A 426 9.22 38.77 3.86
C TYR A 426 8.80 39.96 4.75
N LEU A 427 8.98 39.87 6.06
CA LEU A 427 8.66 40.99 6.97
C LEU A 427 9.55 42.21 6.71
N THR A 428 10.84 42.00 6.41
CA THR A 428 11.76 43.09 6.04
C THR A 428 11.31 43.80 4.75
N THR A 429 10.91 43.04 3.73
CA THR A 429 10.42 43.62 2.46
C THR A 429 9.07 44.33 2.60
N GLN A 430 8.16 43.82 3.43
CA GLN A 430 6.89 44.51 3.76
C GLN A 430 7.14 45.83 4.52
N ASN A 431 8.06 45.84 5.49
CA ASN A 431 8.42 47.05 6.23
C ASN A 431 9.08 48.12 5.34
N MET A 432 9.81 47.71 4.29
CA MET A 432 10.33 48.65 3.29
C MET A 432 9.23 49.24 2.42
N ARG A 433 8.16 48.49 2.15
CA ARG A 433 7.03 48.93 1.30
C ARG A 433 6.06 49.87 2.00
N ILE A 434 5.99 49.80 3.34
CA ILE A 434 5.09 50.62 4.17
C ILE A 434 5.75 51.93 4.64
N ARG A 435 7.05 52.17 4.35
CA ARG A 435 7.59 53.52 4.52
C ARG A 435 6.80 54.44 3.59
N PRO A 436 6.00 55.39 4.11
CA PRO A 436 5.33 56.35 3.25
C PRO A 436 6.42 56.99 2.41
N LEU A 437 6.21 57.05 1.09
CA LEU A 437 6.96 57.99 0.27
C LEU A 437 6.73 59.34 0.95
N ASP A 438 7.74 59.84 1.66
CA ASP A 438 7.72 61.20 2.16
C ASP A 438 7.30 62.05 0.97
N PRO A 439 6.27 62.91 1.09
CA PRO A 439 5.87 63.83 0.04
C PRO A 439 6.95 64.91 -0.11
N LEU A 440 8.14 64.50 -0.56
CA LEU A 440 9.19 65.40 -0.96
C LEU A 440 8.85 65.87 -2.37
N TYR A 441 8.48 67.15 -2.41
CA TYR A 441 8.38 68.00 -3.59
C TYR A 441 7.19 67.73 -4.53
N SER A 442 6.08 68.42 -4.24
CA SER A 442 5.30 69.03 -5.31
C SER A 442 6.15 70.17 -5.91
N PRO A 443 6.63 70.08 -7.16
CA PRO A 443 7.20 71.24 -7.81
C PRO A 443 6.07 72.26 -8.02
N GLY A 444 6.24 73.44 -7.44
CA GLY A 444 5.29 74.54 -7.59
C GLY A 444 5.02 74.82 -9.07
N LEU A 445 3.81 74.50 -9.51
CA LEU A 445 3.21 75.06 -10.72
C LEU A 445 3.03 76.56 -10.50
N GLN A 446 4.08 77.34 -10.80
CA GLN A 446 3.96 78.77 -10.97
C GLN A 446 3.14 79.03 -12.23
N SER A 447 1.88 79.41 -12.04
CA SER A 447 0.99 79.89 -13.09
C SER A 447 1.55 81.18 -13.68
N ASN A 448 2.12 81.10 -14.88
CA ASN A 448 2.56 82.26 -15.64
C ASN A 448 1.33 82.96 -16.26
N ARG A 449 0.70 83.87 -15.52
CA ARG A 449 -0.27 84.84 -16.06
C ARG A 449 0.50 85.91 -16.84
N ARG A 450 0.68 85.71 -18.15
CA ARG A 450 0.98 86.82 -19.07
C ARG A 450 -0.31 87.47 -19.52
N SER A 451 -0.52 88.68 -19.05
CA SER A 451 -1.48 89.65 -19.58
C SER A 451 -1.06 90.08 -20.99
N SER A 452 -1.89 89.78 -21.98
CA SER A 452 -1.92 90.50 -23.25
C SER A 452 -3.17 91.39 -23.27
N LYS A 453 -2.98 92.67 -23.61
CA LYS A 453 -3.96 93.60 -24.22
C LYS A 453 -3.37 95.02 -24.23
N PRO A 454 -3.80 95.86 -25.19
CA PRO A 454 -3.68 95.76 -26.64
C PRO A 454 -2.45 96.49 -27.17
#